data_AF-A0A072UD98-F1
#
_entry.id   AF-A0A072UD98-F1
#
_cell.length_a   1.000
_cell.length_b   1.000
_cell.length_c   1.000
_cell.angle_alpha   90.00
_cell.angle_beta   90.00
_cell.angle_gamma   90.00
#
_symmetry.space_group_name_H-M   'P 1'
#
loop_
_entity.id
_entity.type
_entity.pdbx_description
1 polymer ?
#
loop_
_entity_poly.entity_id
_entity_poly.type
_entity_poly.pdbx_seq_one_letter_code
_entity_poly.pdbx_strand_id
1 'polypeptide(L)'
;MFYGGKGLGLAPYGSYWRNMKKLCTLHLLSGSKVEMFASMRSEELGMLIKSVDKAAVLGEVVNLSEIVGEVIANITYKMVLGCNKDSDLDLKGVIRECMNLAGSFNLADFLPWLSIFDIQVCINI
;
A
#
# COMPACT_ATOMS: atom_id res chain seq x y z
N MET A 1 12.44 6.24 -5.91
CA MET A 1 11.21 5.66 -5.34
C MET A 1 9.92 6.26 -5.93
N PHE A 2 9.65 7.58 -5.85
CA PHE A 2 8.33 8.14 -6.20
C PHE A 2 8.29 8.99 -7.48
N TYR A 3 8.63 8.42 -8.65
CA TYR A 3 8.60 9.14 -9.95
C TYR A 3 9.24 10.55 -9.91
N GLY A 4 10.39 10.69 -9.22
CA GLY A 4 11.06 11.98 -9.05
C GLY A 4 10.23 13.02 -8.29
N GLY A 5 9.48 12.60 -7.27
CA GLY A 5 8.60 13.48 -6.47
C GLY A 5 7.25 13.78 -7.14
N LYS A 6 6.89 13.06 -8.22
CA LYS A 6 5.61 13.26 -8.93
C LYS A 6 4.50 12.32 -8.47
N GLY A 7 4.77 11.39 -7.56
CA GLY A 7 3.72 10.56 -6.96
C GLY A 7 2.68 11.43 -6.23
N LEU A 8 1.39 11.10 -6.36
CA LEU A 8 0.29 11.91 -5.80
C LEU A 8 0.45 12.19 -4.28
N GLY A 9 1.04 11.26 -3.54
CA GLY A 9 1.29 11.39 -2.10
C GLY A 9 2.46 12.30 -1.71
N LEU A 10 3.42 12.55 -2.62
CA LEU A 10 4.62 13.35 -2.35
C LEU A 10 4.76 14.59 -3.24
N ALA A 11 3.94 14.72 -4.27
CA ALA A 11 4.02 15.84 -5.19
C ALA A 11 3.62 17.15 -4.49
N PRO A 12 4.39 18.24 -4.70
CA PRO A 12 4.03 19.53 -4.14
C PRO A 12 2.68 19.99 -4.68
N TYR A 13 1.92 20.68 -3.85
CA TYR A 13 0.61 21.19 -4.24
C TYR A 13 0.75 22.16 -5.42
N GLY A 14 -0.02 21.92 -6.48
CA GLY A 14 0.05 22.69 -7.71
C GLY A 14 -0.96 22.23 -8.74
N SER A 15 -0.90 22.79 -9.95
CA SER A 15 -1.79 22.40 -11.06
C SER A 15 -1.70 20.91 -11.38
N TYR A 16 -0.49 20.36 -11.43
CA TYR A 16 -0.25 18.93 -11.62
C TYR A 16 -0.93 18.08 -10.55
N TRP A 17 -0.64 18.33 -9.27
CA TRP A 17 -1.22 17.58 -8.15
C TRP A 17 -2.75 17.65 -8.15
N ARG A 18 -3.33 18.84 -8.38
CA ARG A 18 -4.80 19.02 -8.45
C ARG A 18 -5.41 18.21 -9.59
N ASN A 19 -4.79 18.24 -10.77
CA ASN A 19 -5.26 17.51 -11.94
C ASN A 19 -5.17 15.99 -11.72
N MET A 20 -4.08 15.50 -11.11
CA MET A 20 -3.94 14.07 -10.79
C MET A 20 -4.91 13.62 -9.71
N LYS A 21 -5.07 14.41 -8.63
CA LYS A 21 -6.10 14.13 -7.62
C LYS A 21 -7.48 14.05 -8.23
N LYS A 22 -7.84 15.00 -9.12
CA LYS A 22 -9.13 15.01 -9.81
C LYS A 22 -9.32 13.76 -10.69
N LEU A 23 -8.31 13.38 -11.47
CA LEU A 23 -8.34 12.17 -12.30
C LEU A 23 -8.57 10.91 -11.45
N CYS A 24 -7.77 10.71 -10.40
CA CYS A 24 -7.90 9.56 -9.51
C CYS A 24 -9.29 9.53 -8.86
N THR A 25 -9.76 10.67 -8.33
CA THR A 25 -11.07 10.75 -7.65
C THR A 25 -12.23 10.45 -8.60
N LEU A 26 -12.20 10.94 -9.83
CA LEU A 26 -13.31 10.78 -10.77
C LEU A 26 -13.32 9.41 -11.47
N HIS A 27 -12.15 8.85 -11.80
CA HIS A 27 -12.07 7.69 -12.68
C HIS A 27 -11.60 6.41 -12.00
N LEU A 28 -10.84 6.50 -10.91
CA LEU A 28 -10.28 5.33 -10.21
C LEU A 28 -10.99 5.06 -8.90
N LEU A 29 -11.33 6.11 -8.15
CA LEU A 29 -11.85 6.07 -6.79
C LEU A 29 -13.27 6.65 -6.67
N SER A 30 -14.00 6.76 -7.78
CA SER A 30 -15.39 7.23 -7.74
C SER A 30 -16.30 6.19 -7.10
N GLY A 31 -17.44 6.62 -6.55
CA GLY A 31 -18.40 5.73 -5.89
C GLY A 31 -18.80 4.54 -6.78
N SER A 32 -19.07 4.79 -8.07
CA SER A 32 -19.38 3.73 -9.03
C SER A 32 -18.24 2.72 -9.20
N LYS A 33 -16.97 3.16 -9.24
CA LYS A 33 -15.82 2.24 -9.30
C LYS A 33 -15.67 1.45 -7.99
N VAL A 34 -15.86 2.11 -6.85
CA VAL A 34 -15.81 1.46 -5.54
C VAL A 34 -16.89 0.38 -5.43
N GLU A 35 -18.11 0.65 -5.90
CA GLU A 35 -19.21 -0.33 -5.93
C GLU A 35 -18.97 -1.46 -6.92
N MET A 36 -18.42 -1.17 -8.10
CA MET A 36 -18.07 -2.18 -9.10
C MET A 36 -17.14 -3.27 -8.52
N PHE A 37 -16.24 -2.89 -7.61
CA PHE A 37 -15.34 -3.82 -6.92
C PHE A 37 -15.88 -4.35 -5.58
N ALA A 38 -17.10 -4.01 -5.17
CA ALA A 38 -17.65 -4.41 -3.87
C ALA A 38 -17.76 -5.93 -3.73
N SER A 39 -18.26 -6.62 -4.76
CA SER A 39 -18.39 -8.09 -4.76
C SER A 39 -17.03 -8.77 -4.54
N MET A 40 -16.00 -8.34 -5.26
CA MET A 40 -14.63 -8.84 -5.10
C MET A 40 -14.11 -8.64 -3.68
N ARG A 41 -14.28 -7.46 -3.09
CA ARG A 41 -13.83 -7.21 -1.71
C ARG A 41 -14.57 -8.07 -0.70
N SER A 42 -15.87 -8.27 -0.89
CA SER A 42 -16.68 -9.17 -0.04
C SER A 42 -16.23 -10.62 -0.14
N GLU A 43 -15.83 -11.08 -1.33
CA GLU A 43 -15.28 -12.43 -1.53
C GLU A 43 -13.95 -12.61 -0.77
N GLU A 44 -13.00 -11.70 -0.95
CA GLU A 44 -11.70 -11.73 -0.25
C GLU A 44 -11.88 -11.67 1.28
N LEU A 45 -12.78 -10.82 1.76
CA LEU A 45 -13.09 -10.74 3.18
C LEU A 45 -13.78 -12.01 3.71
N GLY A 46 -14.65 -12.63 2.90
CA GLY A 46 -15.27 -13.90 3.22
C GLY A 46 -14.25 -15.03 3.36
N MET A 47 -13.21 -15.06 2.52
CA MET A 47 -12.10 -16.00 2.65
C MET A 47 -11.29 -15.75 3.93
N LEU A 48 -11.01 -14.49 4.28
CA LEU A 48 -10.35 -14.13 5.53
C LEU A 48 -11.15 -14.63 6.74
N ILE A 49 -12.45 -14.35 6.80
CA ILE A 49 -13.31 -14.75 7.92
C ILE A 49 -13.28 -16.27 8.08
N LYS A 50 -13.41 -17.02 6.98
CA LYS A 50 -13.31 -18.49 7.00
C LYS A 50 -11.96 -18.99 7.51
N SER A 51 -10.87 -18.30 7.18
CA SER A 51 -9.52 -18.65 7.65
C SER A 51 -9.40 -18.43 9.16
N VAL A 52 -9.87 -17.28 9.65
CA VAL A 52 -9.86 -16.94 11.08
C VAL A 52 -10.76 -17.87 11.89
N ASP A 53 -11.95 -18.21 11.37
CA ASP A 53 -12.87 -19.16 12.00
C ASP A 53 -12.24 -20.55 12.18
N LYS A 54 -11.56 -21.05 11.15
CA LYS A 54 -10.81 -22.32 11.24
C LYS A 54 -9.71 -22.27 12.30
N ALA A 55 -8.92 -21.21 12.31
CA ALA A 55 -7.86 -21.03 13.30
C ALA A 55 -8.45 -20.97 14.73
N ALA A 56 -9.59 -20.30 14.91
CA ALA A 56 -10.30 -20.23 16.19
C ALA A 56 -10.78 -21.62 16.67
N VAL A 57 -11.35 -22.43 15.76
CA VAL A 57 -11.76 -23.82 16.07
C VAL A 57 -10.56 -24.68 16.51
N LEU A 58 -9.39 -24.45 15.91
CA LEU A 58 -8.15 -25.15 16.25
C LEU A 58 -7.42 -24.55 17.48
N GLY A 59 -7.88 -23.41 18.00
CA GLY A 59 -7.22 -22.71 19.10
C GLY A 59 -5.88 -22.07 18.72
N GLU A 60 -5.67 -21.77 17.43
CA GLU A 60 -4.43 -21.22 16.91
C GLU A 60 -4.32 -19.71 17.12
N VAL A 61 -3.10 -19.22 17.36
CA VAL A 61 -2.81 -17.79 17.41
C VAL A 61 -2.67 -17.25 16.00
N VAL A 62 -3.40 -16.18 15.70
CA VAL A 62 -3.44 -15.59 14.36
C VAL A 62 -2.77 -14.22 14.34
N ASN A 63 -1.88 -14.00 13.37
CA ASN A 63 -1.35 -12.67 13.06
C ASN A 63 -2.31 -11.91 12.12
N LEU A 64 -3.15 -11.05 12.69
CA LEU A 64 -4.13 -10.28 11.93
C LEU A 64 -3.48 -9.32 10.92
N SER A 65 -2.34 -8.70 11.26
CA SER A 65 -1.62 -7.80 10.35
C SER A 65 -1.16 -8.53 9.08
N GLU A 66 -0.71 -9.78 9.24
CA GLU A 66 -0.29 -10.62 8.13
C GLU A 66 -1.43 -10.98 7.19
N ILE A 67 -2.57 -11.41 7.75
CA ILE A 67 -3.74 -11.84 6.98
C ILE A 67 -4.45 -10.66 6.33
N VAL A 68 -4.62 -9.54 7.03
CA VAL A 68 -5.19 -8.31 6.46
C VAL A 68 -4.29 -7.77 5.36
N GLY A 69 -2.97 -7.79 5.56
CA GLY A 69 -2.01 -7.40 4.52
C GLY A 69 -2.12 -8.26 3.25
N GLU A 70 -2.36 -9.57 3.40
CA GLU A 70 -2.57 -10.48 2.28
C GLU A 70 -3.86 -10.14 1.50
N VAL A 71 -4.97 -9.89 2.21
CA VAL A 71 -6.24 -9.48 1.59
C VAL A 71 -6.08 -8.16 0.82
N ILE A 72 -5.41 -7.17 1.40
CA ILE A 72 -5.15 -5.89 0.73
C ILE A 72 -4.30 -6.11 -0.53
N ALA A 73 -3.27 -6.96 -0.45
CA ALA A 73 -2.44 -7.28 -1.61
C ALA A 73 -3.27 -7.94 -2.73
N ASN A 74 -4.08 -8.96 -2.42
CA ASN A 74 -4.93 -9.65 -3.39
C ASN A 74 -5.95 -8.70 -4.05
N ILE A 75 -6.61 -7.87 -3.26
CA ILE A 75 -7.53 -6.83 -3.76
C ILE A 75 -6.77 -5.87 -4.69
N THR A 76 -5.57 -5.45 -4.33
CA THR A 76 -4.75 -4.54 -5.14
C THR A 76 -4.32 -5.18 -6.46
N TYR A 77 -3.88 -6.44 -6.45
CA TYR A 77 -3.57 -7.20 -7.68
C TYR A 77 -4.76 -7.20 -8.65
N LYS A 78 -5.94 -7.56 -8.14
CA LYS A 78 -7.14 -7.65 -8.96
C LYS A 78 -7.63 -6.30 -9.47
N MET A 79 -7.60 -5.25 -8.63
CA MET A 79 -8.09 -3.92 -9.02
C MET A 79 -7.11 -3.15 -9.91
N VAL A 80 -5.80 -3.28 -9.70
CA VAL A 80 -4.77 -2.48 -10.38
C VAL A 80 -4.17 -3.24 -11.57
N LEU A 81 -3.82 -4.52 -11.40
CA LEU A 81 -3.15 -5.32 -12.42
C LEU A 81 -4.14 -6.19 -13.21
N GLY A 82 -5.36 -6.38 -12.71
CA GLY A 82 -6.38 -7.21 -13.37
C GLY A 82 -6.08 -8.70 -13.34
N CYS A 83 -5.12 -9.13 -12.52
CA CYS A 83 -4.72 -10.53 -12.37
C CYS A 83 -4.83 -10.97 -10.91
N ASN A 84 -4.81 -12.30 -10.71
CA ASN A 84 -4.57 -12.84 -9.37
C ASN A 84 -3.12 -12.59 -8.97
N LYS A 85 -2.85 -12.65 -7.67
CA LYS A 85 -1.49 -12.53 -7.13
C LYS A 85 -0.57 -13.52 -7.84
N ASP A 86 0.44 -12.97 -8.50
CA ASP A 86 1.54 -13.71 -9.12
C ASP A 86 2.64 -13.93 -8.07
N SER A 87 3.32 -15.08 -8.12
CA SER A 87 4.44 -15.37 -7.23
C SER A 87 5.65 -14.45 -7.46
N ASP A 88 5.76 -13.86 -8.65
CA ASP A 88 6.93 -13.07 -9.05
C ASP A 88 6.91 -11.63 -8.51
N LEU A 89 5.76 -11.14 -8.07
CA LEU A 89 5.61 -9.81 -7.50
C LEU A 89 5.29 -9.90 -6.00
N ASP A 90 6.23 -9.48 -5.15
CA ASP A 90 6.01 -9.34 -3.70
C ASP A 90 5.49 -7.94 -3.34
N LEU A 91 4.25 -7.64 -3.74
CA LEU A 91 3.60 -6.36 -3.42
C LEU A 91 3.59 -6.05 -1.92
N LYS A 92 3.39 -7.07 -1.08
CA LYS A 92 3.32 -6.91 0.38
C LYS A 92 4.69 -6.53 0.95
N GLY A 93 5.75 -7.21 0.50
CA GLY A 93 7.13 -6.86 0.85
C GLY A 93 7.50 -5.45 0.42
N VAL A 94 7.19 -5.09 -0.84
CA VAL A 94 7.44 -3.74 -1.37
C VAL A 94 6.69 -2.68 -0.57
N ILE A 95 5.41 -2.89 -0.25
CA ILE A 95 4.64 -1.94 0.56
C ILE A 95 5.24 -1.80 1.96
N ARG A 96 5.63 -2.91 2.61
CA ARG A 96 6.24 -2.87 3.94
C ARG A 96 7.56 -2.10 3.92
N GLU A 97 8.42 -2.36 2.94
CA GLU A 97 9.68 -1.62 2.78
C GLU A 97 9.43 -0.13 2.51
N CYS A 98 8.49 0.20 1.62
CA CYS A 98 8.08 1.58 1.37
C CYS A 98 7.61 2.29 2.64
N MET A 99 6.78 1.63 3.45
CA MET A 99 6.27 2.20 4.70
C MET A 99 7.37 2.38 5.75
N ASN A 100 8.30 1.44 5.85
CA ASN A 100 9.47 1.57 6.71
C ASN A 100 10.31 2.79 6.29
N LEU A 101 10.65 2.89 5.00
CA LEU A 101 11.44 4.02 4.47
C LEU A 101 10.72 5.36 4.62
N ALA A 102 9.40 5.39 4.43
CA ALA A 102 8.60 6.61 4.59
C ALA A 102 8.47 7.06 6.06
N GLY A 103 8.53 6.12 7.01
CA GLY A 103 8.51 6.40 8.45
C GLY A 103 9.89 6.63 9.06
N SER A 104 10.95 6.24 8.37
CA SER A 104 12.34 6.39 8.84
C SER A 104 12.75 7.86 8.93
N PHE A 105 13.57 8.15 9.94
CA PHE A 105 14.20 9.46 10.07
C PHE A 105 15.26 9.66 8.97
N ASN A 106 15.13 10.74 8.22
CA ASN A 106 16.11 11.14 7.22
C ASN A 106 16.70 12.51 7.60
N LEU A 107 18.01 12.54 7.91
CA LEU A 107 18.68 13.76 8.37
C LEU A 107 18.72 14.84 7.28
N ALA A 108 18.77 14.43 6.00
CA ALA A 108 18.78 15.35 4.87
C ALA A 108 17.49 16.16 4.75
N ASP A 109 16.37 15.68 5.31
CA ASP A 109 15.10 16.40 5.32
C ASP A 109 15.13 17.63 6.26
N PHE A 110 15.99 17.60 7.29
CA PHE A 110 16.16 18.69 8.25
C PHE A 110 17.39 19.57 7.96
N LEU A 111 18.43 18.97 7.40
CA LEU A 111 19.71 19.60 7.11
C LEU A 111 20.07 19.38 5.64
N PRO A 112 19.52 20.16 4.69
CA PRO A 112 19.65 19.92 3.26
C PRO A 112 21.11 19.87 2.76
N TRP A 113 22.03 20.59 3.39
CA TRP A 113 23.46 20.56 3.08
C TRP A 113 24.15 19.21 3.35
N LEU A 114 23.53 18.30 4.11
CA LEU A 114 24.02 16.95 4.39
C LEU A 114 23.48 15.93 3.38
N SER A 115 22.66 16.34 2.41
CA SER A 115 22.10 15.44 1.39
C SER A 115 23.17 14.77 0.52
N ILE A 116 24.38 15.37 0.45
CA ILE A 116 25.52 14.84 -0.32
C ILE A 116 26.05 13.54 0.28
N PHE A 117 25.88 13.36 1.59
CA PHE A 117 26.39 12.20 2.32
C PHE A 117 25.39 11.03 2.34
N ASP A 118 24.20 11.20 1.76
CA ASP A 118 23.10 10.23 1.73
C ASP A 118 22.91 9.52 3.08
N ILE A 119 22.85 10.31 4.15
CA ILE A 119 22.70 9.82 5.51
C ILE A 119 21.23 9.42 5.73
N GLN A 120 20.76 8.41 5.01
CA GLN A 120 19.63 7.59 5.44
C GLN A 120 20.08 6.92 6.73
N VAL A 121 19.76 7.54 7.86
CA VAL A 121 20.45 7.25 9.12
C VAL A 121 20.26 5.80 9.51
N CYS A 122 21.41 5.15 9.71
CA CYS A 122 21.69 3.94 10.46
C CYS A 122 21.17 3.94 11.91
N ILE A 123 19.86 4.09 12.13
CA ILE A 123 19.25 3.77 13.43
C ILE A 123 18.40 2.52 13.23
N ASN A 124 19.08 1.37 13.24
CA ASN A 124 18.46 0.14 13.73
C ASN A 124 18.32 0.28 15.25
N ILE A 125 17.09 0.42 15.71
CA ILE A 125 16.70 -0.12 17.02
C ILE A 125 16.01 -1.44 16.74
#